data_AF-A0A8H4V374-F1
#
_entry.id   AF-A0A8H4V374-F1
#
_cell.length_a   1.000
_cell.length_b   1.000
_cell.length_c   1.000
_cell.angle_alpha   90.00
_cell.angle_beta   90.00
_cell.angle_gamma   90.00
#
_symmetry.space_group_name_H-M   'P 1'
#
loop_
_entity.id
_entity.type
_entity.pdbx_description
1 polymer ?
#
loop_
_entity_poly.entity_id
_entity_poly.type
_entity_poly.pdbx_seq_one_letter_code
_entity_poly.pdbx_strand_id
1 'polypeptide(L)'
;MGPQEKELLESFGTVFHCIDTATFHEVFHSEIPYLHEFMFEHPALIHLPQFFLASEATSPAFSGMVLQYLMDRIQEVGTSDMAKAKILLRMFKLSFMAVTLFSNQNEQVLYPHVTKIVTKCIELSVTAEEPMNYFLLLRSLFRSIGGG
;
A
#
# COMPACT_ATOMS: atom_id res chain seq x y z
N MET A 1 11.39 -16.02 -1.22
CA MET A 1 10.37 -16.53 -2.14
C MET A 1 11.05 -17.36 -3.20
N GLY A 2 10.64 -18.63 -3.33
CA GLY A 2 11.13 -19.48 -4.41
C GLY A 2 10.58 -19.02 -5.76
N PRO A 3 11.23 -19.31 -6.90
CA PRO A 3 10.74 -18.93 -8.23
C PRO A 3 9.31 -19.40 -8.50
N GLN A 4 8.95 -20.62 -8.06
CA GLN A 4 7.62 -21.21 -8.25
C GLN A 4 6.52 -20.49 -7.46
N GLU A 5 6.82 -20.07 -6.23
CA GLU A 5 5.87 -19.35 -5.38
C GLU A 5 5.55 -17.96 -5.98
N LYS A 6 6.57 -17.31 -6.55
CA LYS A 6 6.40 -16.06 -7.28
C LYS A 6 5.49 -16.23 -8.50
N GLU A 7 5.79 -17.24 -9.32
CA GLU A 7 5.04 -17.54 -10.55
C GLU A 7 3.58 -17.91 -10.25
N LEU A 8 3.34 -18.62 -9.14
CA LEU A 8 1.99 -18.93 -8.67
C LEU A 8 1.21 -17.66 -8.29
N LEU A 9 1.84 -16.73 -7.56
CA LEU A 9 1.21 -15.47 -7.17
C LEU A 9 0.95 -14.55 -8.37
N GLU A 10 1.87 -14.51 -9.32
CA GLU A 10 1.68 -13.78 -10.59
C GLU A 10 0.53 -14.41 -11.40
N SER A 11 0.49 -15.75 -11.51
CA SER A 11 -0.60 -16.47 -12.17
C SER A 11 -1.95 -16.28 -11.48
N PHE A 12 -1.97 -16.17 -10.14
CA PHE A 12 -3.17 -15.83 -9.40
C PHE A 12 -3.60 -14.40 -9.71
N GLY A 13 -2.67 -13.45 -9.72
CA GLY A 13 -2.94 -12.04 -10.03
C GLY A 13 -3.46 -11.82 -11.44
N THR A 14 -3.02 -12.59 -12.44
CA THR A 14 -3.49 -12.45 -13.83
C THR A 14 -4.95 -12.83 -13.99
N VAL A 15 -5.49 -13.76 -13.18
CA VAL A 15 -6.94 -14.08 -13.19
C VAL A 15 -7.78 -12.83 -12.93
N PHE A 16 -7.34 -11.96 -12.00
CA PHE A 16 -8.06 -10.73 -11.67
C PHE A 16 -7.96 -9.65 -12.73
N HIS A 17 -7.05 -9.77 -13.70
CA HIS A 17 -7.01 -8.87 -14.86
C HIS A 17 -8.10 -9.19 -15.89
N CYS A 18 -8.67 -10.40 -15.83
CA CYS A 18 -9.78 -10.82 -16.69
C CYS A 18 -11.15 -10.45 -16.11
N ILE A 19 -11.19 -9.93 -14.89
CA ILE A 19 -12.40 -9.50 -14.19
C ILE A 19 -12.63 -8.01 -14.50
N ASP A 20 -13.88 -7.59 -14.65
CA ASP A 20 -14.20 -6.18 -14.85
C ASP A 20 -13.83 -5.33 -13.61
N THR A 21 -13.56 -4.04 -13.82
CA THR A 21 -13.09 -3.15 -12.76
C THR A 21 -14.05 -3.03 -11.59
N ALA A 22 -15.37 -3.12 -11.81
CA ALA A 22 -16.36 -2.99 -10.75
C ALA A 22 -16.33 -4.22 -9.82
N THR A 23 -16.34 -5.41 -10.41
CA THR A 23 -16.20 -6.66 -9.66
C THR A 23 -14.85 -6.72 -8.93
N PHE A 24 -13.75 -6.32 -9.58
CA PHE A 24 -12.43 -6.23 -8.93
C PHE A 24 -12.46 -5.32 -7.70
N HIS A 25 -13.09 -4.15 -7.83
CA HIS A 25 -13.21 -3.19 -6.74
C HIS A 25 -14.04 -3.77 -5.58
N GLU A 26 -15.19 -4.39 -5.84
CA GLU A 26 -16.03 -4.99 -4.78
C GLU A 26 -15.29 -6.08 -4.01
N VAL A 27 -14.59 -6.98 -4.71
CA VAL A 27 -13.80 -8.05 -4.08
C VAL A 27 -12.73 -7.43 -3.18
N PHE A 28 -11.82 -6.64 -3.74
CA PHE A 28 -10.66 -6.17 -2.98
C PHE A 28 -11.00 -5.15 -1.90
N HIS A 29 -12.10 -4.40 -2.03
CA HIS A 29 -12.56 -3.53 -0.95
C HIS A 29 -12.82 -4.32 0.34
N SER A 30 -13.39 -5.53 0.22
CA SER A 30 -13.65 -6.41 1.37
C SER A 30 -12.45 -7.27 1.79
N GLU A 31 -11.57 -7.61 0.85
CA GLU A 31 -10.48 -8.57 1.08
C GLU A 31 -9.15 -7.94 1.52
N ILE A 32 -8.90 -6.64 1.29
CA ILE A 32 -7.67 -5.96 1.74
C ILE A 32 -7.38 -6.16 3.24
N PRO A 33 -8.36 -6.05 4.16
CA PRO A 33 -8.14 -6.33 5.58
C PRO A 33 -7.61 -7.75 5.83
N TYR A 34 -8.24 -8.76 5.23
CA TYR A 34 -7.83 -10.15 5.37
C TYR A 34 -6.45 -10.39 4.75
N LEU A 35 -6.19 -9.85 3.56
CA LEU A 35 -4.89 -9.92 2.92
C LEU A 35 -3.79 -9.31 3.80
N HIS A 36 -4.07 -8.18 4.47
CA HIS A 36 -3.13 -7.56 5.40
C HIS A 36 -2.84 -8.44 6.61
N GLU A 37 -3.85 -9.07 7.21
CA GLU A 37 -3.66 -9.99 8.32
C GLU A 37 -2.85 -11.23 7.91
N PHE A 38 -3.17 -11.82 6.76
CA PHE A 38 -2.45 -12.98 6.24
C PHE A 38 -0.99 -12.68 5.87
N MET A 39 -0.64 -11.43 5.55
CA MET A 39 0.75 -11.04 5.28
C MET A 39 1.67 -11.18 6.51
N PHE A 40 1.13 -11.20 7.73
CA PHE A 40 1.91 -11.45 8.94
C PHE A 40 2.42 -12.90 9.00
N GLU A 41 1.55 -13.86 8.62
CA GLU A 41 1.88 -15.28 8.60
C GLU A 41 2.62 -15.68 7.31
N HIS A 42 2.26 -15.03 6.20
CA HIS A 42 2.77 -15.32 4.87
C HIS A 42 3.32 -14.06 4.19
N PRO A 43 4.56 -13.63 4.52
CA PRO A 43 5.16 -12.40 3.99
C PRO A 43 5.28 -12.33 2.46
N ALA A 44 5.19 -13.46 1.76
CA ALA A 44 5.20 -13.52 0.29
C ALA A 44 3.93 -12.91 -0.33
N LEU A 45 2.80 -12.87 0.40
CA LEU A 45 1.54 -12.31 -0.10
C LEU A 45 1.63 -10.81 -0.45
N ILE A 46 2.65 -10.09 0.04
CA ILE A 46 2.94 -8.71 -0.36
C ILE A 46 3.17 -8.56 -1.87
N HIS A 47 3.51 -9.64 -2.57
CA HIS A 47 3.67 -9.64 -4.01
C HIS A 47 2.35 -9.48 -4.76
N LEU A 48 1.20 -9.81 -4.16
CA LEU A 48 -0.11 -9.58 -4.77
C LEU A 48 -0.45 -8.09 -4.85
N PRO A 49 -0.41 -7.29 -3.75
CA PRO A 49 -0.52 -5.84 -3.86
C PRO A 49 0.48 -5.23 -4.82
N GLN A 50 1.74 -5.70 -4.80
CA GLN A 50 2.76 -5.23 -5.71
C GLN A 50 2.37 -5.47 -7.19
N PHE A 51 1.82 -6.64 -7.50
CA PHE A 51 1.38 -6.99 -8.85
C PHE A 51 0.23 -6.11 -9.32
N PHE A 52 -0.82 -5.94 -8.51
CA PHE A 52 -1.97 -5.09 -8.86
C PHE A 52 -1.60 -3.62 -9.00
N LEU A 53 -0.68 -3.13 -8.18
CA LEU A 53 -0.19 -1.75 -8.26
C LEU A 53 0.74 -1.51 -9.45
N ALA A 54 1.38 -2.55 -9.99
CA ALA A 54 2.27 -2.48 -11.14
C ALA A 54 1.55 -2.63 -12.50
N SER A 55 0.23 -2.77 -12.50
CA SER A 55 -0.58 -2.89 -13.71
C SER A 55 -1.47 -1.67 -13.92
N GLU A 56 -1.36 -1.02 -15.08
CA GLU A 56 -2.09 0.23 -15.39
C GLU A 56 -3.62 0.05 -15.26
N ALA A 57 -4.14 -1.13 -15.59
CA ALA A 57 -5.57 -1.42 -15.57
C ALA A 57 -6.16 -1.49 -14.14
N THR A 58 -5.39 -2.00 -13.18
CA THR A 58 -5.86 -2.22 -11.80
C THR A 58 -5.32 -1.20 -10.80
N SER A 59 -4.19 -0.57 -11.11
CA SER A 59 -3.44 0.27 -10.18
C SER A 59 -4.25 1.44 -9.61
N PRO A 60 -5.03 2.22 -10.40
CA PRO A 60 -5.78 3.34 -9.84
C PRO A 60 -6.85 2.91 -8.83
N ALA A 61 -7.65 1.89 -9.18
CA ALA A 61 -8.68 1.36 -8.31
C ALA A 61 -8.08 0.75 -7.03
N PHE A 62 -7.05 -0.09 -7.19
CA PHE A 62 -6.42 -0.77 -6.09
C PHE A 62 -5.66 0.19 -5.16
N SER A 63 -4.96 1.18 -5.72
CA SER A 63 -4.26 2.22 -4.95
C SER A 63 -5.23 3.01 -4.07
N GLY A 64 -6.40 3.37 -4.59
CA GLY A 64 -7.42 4.08 -3.81
C GLY A 64 -7.93 3.27 -2.61
N MET A 65 -8.29 2.00 -2.83
CA MET A 65 -8.75 1.12 -1.75
C MET A 65 -7.65 0.89 -0.69
N VAL A 66 -6.41 0.64 -1.12
CA VAL A 66 -5.28 0.43 -0.21
C VAL A 66 -4.96 1.69 0.56
N LEU A 67 -4.90 2.86 -0.08
CA LEU A 67 -4.61 4.12 0.61
C LEU A 67 -5.69 4.44 1.65
N GLN A 68 -6.97 4.22 1.33
CA GLN A 68 -8.06 4.37 2.30
C GLN A 68 -7.85 3.44 3.52
N TYR A 69 -7.61 2.15 3.28
CA TYR A 69 -7.35 1.16 4.32
C TYR A 69 -6.16 1.52 5.22
N LEU A 70 -5.06 2.00 4.61
CA LEU A 70 -3.84 2.38 5.30
C LEU A 70 -4.00 3.68 6.10
N MET A 71 -4.79 4.63 5.61
CA MET A 71 -5.06 5.88 6.32
C MET A 71 -5.82 5.69 7.63
N ASP A 72 -6.67 4.67 7.71
CA ASP A 72 -7.37 4.28 8.93
C ASP A 72 -6.41 3.66 9.98
N ARG A 73 -5.26 3.15 9.52
CA ARG A 73 -4.24 2.46 10.35
C ARG A 73 -2.93 3.23 10.47
N ILE A 74 -2.88 4.47 10.00
CA ILE A 74 -1.64 5.26 10.05
C ILE A 74 -1.10 5.42 11.47
N GLN A 75 -1.96 5.46 12.48
CA GLN A 75 -1.58 5.49 13.90
C GLN A 75 -0.80 4.26 14.37
N GLU A 76 -0.97 3.13 13.68
CA GLU A 76 -0.31 1.86 14.01
C GLU A 76 1.10 1.78 13.43
N VAL A 77 1.51 2.74 12.59
CA VAL A 77 2.87 2.81 12.04
C VAL A 77 3.91 3.05 13.14
N GLY A 78 3.54 3.81 14.18
CA GLY A 78 4.42 4.14 15.31
C GLY A 78 4.45 3.11 16.45
N THR A 79 3.90 1.91 16.25
CA THR A 79 3.90 0.83 17.25
C THR A 79 5.29 0.24 17.48
N SER A 80 5.56 -0.28 18.68
CA SER A 80 6.74 -1.10 18.98
C SER A 80 6.71 -2.50 18.34
N ASP A 81 5.54 -2.95 17.84
CA ASP A 81 5.45 -4.18 17.04
C ASP A 81 6.08 -3.98 15.65
N MET A 82 7.35 -4.37 15.54
CA MET A 82 8.14 -4.23 14.33
C MET A 82 7.61 -5.04 13.14
N ALA A 83 6.93 -6.16 13.36
CA ALA A 83 6.34 -6.93 12.27
C ALA A 83 5.16 -6.16 11.66
N LYS A 84 4.30 -5.62 12.53
CA LYS A 84 3.17 -4.78 12.18
C LYS A 84 3.57 -3.51 11.44
N ALA A 85 4.48 -2.73 12.03
CA ALA A 85 4.97 -1.50 11.42
C ALA A 85 5.61 -1.75 10.04
N LYS A 86 6.38 -2.83 9.91
CA LYS A 86 7.09 -3.16 8.66
C LYS A 86 6.15 -3.45 7.50
N ILE A 87 5.04 -4.16 7.72
CA ILE A 87 4.08 -4.47 6.66
C ILE A 87 3.32 -3.20 6.25
N LEU A 88 2.82 -2.41 7.21
CA LEU A 88 2.15 -1.14 6.94
C LEU A 88 3.05 -0.17 6.14
N LEU A 89 4.30 0.03 6.59
CA LEU A 89 5.28 0.86 5.88
C LEU A 89 5.53 0.37 4.46
N ARG A 90 5.57 -0.95 4.26
CA ARG A 90 5.79 -1.54 2.94
C ARG A 90 4.58 -1.34 2.02
N MET A 91 3.35 -1.49 2.52
CA MET A 91 2.14 -1.22 1.76
C MET A 91 2.05 0.26 1.36
N PHE A 92 2.29 1.19 2.28
CA PHE A 92 2.36 2.63 1.96
C PHE A 92 3.40 2.91 0.87
N LYS A 93 4.60 2.35 1.01
CA LYS A 93 5.67 2.51 0.02
C LYS A 93 5.26 1.98 -1.36
N LEU A 94 4.59 0.83 -1.43
CA LEU A 94 4.08 0.28 -2.68
C LEU A 94 3.06 1.22 -3.32
N SER A 95 2.10 1.75 -2.54
CA SER A 95 1.13 2.74 -3.04
C SER A 95 1.81 4.00 -3.57
N PHE A 96 2.81 4.53 -2.86
CA PHE A 96 3.55 5.71 -3.33
C PHE A 96 4.40 5.43 -4.57
N MET A 97 4.99 4.23 -4.68
CA MET A 97 5.71 3.82 -5.89
C MET A 97 4.77 3.67 -7.10
N ALA A 98 3.54 3.21 -6.89
CA ALA A 98 2.53 3.13 -7.94
C ALA A 98 2.19 4.52 -8.51
N VAL A 99 2.21 5.55 -7.67
CA VAL A 99 2.03 6.95 -8.10
C VAL A 99 3.16 7.41 -9.00
N THR A 100 4.41 7.07 -8.68
CA THR A 100 5.55 7.37 -9.55
C THR A 100 5.48 6.59 -10.86
N LEU A 101 4.98 5.35 -10.84
CA LEU A 101 4.90 4.49 -12.03
C LEU A 101 3.80 4.94 -13.01
N PHE A 102 2.66 5.40 -12.50
CA PHE A 102 1.49 5.81 -13.29
C PHE A 102 0.98 7.18 -12.83
N SER A 103 1.81 8.22 -12.97
CA SER A 103 1.55 9.56 -12.43
C SER A 103 0.20 10.13 -12.86
N ASN A 104 -0.10 10.08 -14.16
CA ASN A 104 -1.33 10.64 -14.74
C ASN A 104 -2.62 10.13 -14.06
N GLN A 105 -2.66 8.84 -13.71
CA GLN A 105 -3.83 8.22 -13.10
C GLN A 105 -3.77 8.24 -11.56
N ASN A 106 -2.61 7.90 -10.98
CA ASN A 106 -2.50 7.63 -9.55
C ASN A 106 -2.24 8.88 -8.71
N GLU A 107 -1.74 9.98 -9.29
CA GLU A 107 -1.52 11.23 -8.54
C GLU A 107 -2.84 11.80 -8.02
N GLN A 108 -3.91 11.74 -8.81
CA GLN A 108 -5.25 12.17 -8.40
C GLN A 108 -5.79 11.38 -7.20
N VAL A 109 -5.41 10.09 -7.12
CA VAL A 109 -5.79 9.21 -6.00
C VAL A 109 -5.00 9.57 -4.74
N LEU A 110 -3.70 9.88 -4.86
CA LEU A 110 -2.86 10.22 -3.71
C LEU A 110 -3.14 11.62 -3.16
N TYR A 111 -3.40 12.59 -4.05
CA TYR A 111 -3.55 14.02 -3.73
C TYR A 111 -4.42 14.32 -2.49
N PRO A 112 -5.65 13.79 -2.33
CA PRO A 112 -6.49 14.07 -1.16
C PRO A 112 -5.93 13.55 0.18
N HIS A 113 -4.93 12.66 0.14
CA HIS A 113 -4.31 12.07 1.32
C HIS A 113 -2.98 12.74 1.71
N VAL A 114 -2.27 13.42 0.79
CA VAL A 114 -0.91 13.95 1.02
C VAL A 114 -0.83 14.80 2.30
N THR A 115 -1.66 15.85 2.40
CA THR A 115 -1.66 16.73 3.57
C THR A 115 -2.02 15.96 4.85
N LYS A 116 -3.01 15.05 4.78
CA LYS A 116 -3.42 14.24 5.93
C LYS A 116 -2.30 13.32 6.41
N ILE A 117 -1.57 12.68 5.49
CA ILE A 117 -0.42 11.83 5.80
C ILE A 117 0.64 12.68 6.51
N VAL A 118 1.00 13.84 5.93
CA VAL A 118 2.04 14.70 6.50
C VAL A 118 1.68 15.16 7.91
N THR A 119 0.48 15.70 8.09
CA THR A 119 -0.01 16.18 9.38
C THR A 119 -0.04 15.07 10.41
N LYS A 120 -0.67 13.93 10.10
CA LYS A 120 -0.77 12.79 11.03
C LYS A 120 0.61 12.21 11.39
N CYS A 121 1.53 12.10 10.45
CA CYS A 121 2.88 11.62 10.74
C CYS A 121 3.61 12.53 11.74
N ILE A 122 3.50 13.85 11.59
CA ILE A 122 4.12 14.81 12.50
C ILE A 122 3.45 14.73 13.88
N GLU A 123 2.13 14.79 13.95
CA GLU A 123 1.36 14.74 15.19
C GLU A 123 1.63 13.45 15.99
N LEU A 124 1.52 12.30 15.32
CA LEU A 124 1.66 11.00 15.97
C LEU A 124 3.12 10.70 16.36
N SER A 125 4.11 11.30 15.69
CA SER A 125 5.53 11.10 16.02
C SER A 125 5.89 11.57 17.44
N VAL A 126 5.14 12.52 18.01
CA VAL A 126 5.42 13.08 19.34
C VAL A 126 5.08 12.09 20.47
N THR A 127 4.14 11.18 20.24
CA THR A 127 3.61 10.26 21.26
C THR A 127 3.83 8.79 20.92
N ALA A 128 4.43 8.49 19.77
CA ALA A 128 4.66 7.12 19.31
C ALA A 128 5.71 6.40 20.16
N GLU A 129 5.56 5.08 20.28
CA GLU A 129 6.61 4.22 20.84
C GLU A 129 7.82 4.20 19.91
N GLU A 130 7.59 4.18 18.60
CA GLU A 130 8.63 4.20 17.56
C GLU A 130 8.42 5.35 16.55
N PRO A 131 8.79 6.59 16.92
CA PRO A 131 8.58 7.79 16.09
C PRO A 131 9.28 7.72 14.72
N MET A 132 10.40 7.00 14.63
CA MET A 132 11.20 6.91 13.42
C MET A 132 10.42 6.36 12.22
N ASN A 133 9.43 5.50 12.47
CA ASN A 133 8.60 4.91 11.42
C ASN A 133 7.79 5.97 10.65
N TYR A 134 7.29 7.02 11.33
CA TYR A 134 6.60 8.13 10.67
C TYR A 134 7.53 8.93 9.76
N PHE A 135 8.79 9.16 10.17
CA PHE A 135 9.77 9.85 9.34
C PHE A 135 10.21 9.01 8.13
N LEU A 136 10.28 7.68 8.27
CA LEU A 136 10.49 6.77 7.14
C LEU A 136 9.33 6.84 6.14
N LEU A 137 8.10 6.90 6.63
CA LEU A 137 6.91 7.05 5.81
C LEU A 137 6.93 8.39 5.03
N LEU A 138 7.19 9.50 5.72
CA LEU A 138 7.33 10.83 5.12
C LEU A 138 8.44 10.86 4.05
N ARG A 139 9.60 10.29 4.36
CA ARG A 139 10.72 10.20 3.41
C ARG A 139 10.32 9.42 2.15
N SER A 140 9.55 8.34 2.30
CA SER A 140 9.04 7.60 1.15
C SER A 140 8.05 8.42 0.32
N LEU A 141 7.13 9.13 0.98
CA LEU A 141 6.16 10.00 0.31
C LEU A 141 6.85 11.10 -0.50
N PHE A 142 7.74 11.87 0.13
CA PHE A 142 8.44 12.97 -0.52
C PHE A 142 9.29 12.52 -1.71
N ARG A 143 9.94 11.35 -1.59
CA ARG A 143 10.69 10.77 -2.72
C ARG A 143 9.79 10.39 -3.90
N SER A 144 8.58 9.93 -3.64
CA SER A 144 7.65 9.51 -4.69
C SER A 144 6.99 10.67 -5.44
N ILE A 145 6.76 11.81 -4.75
CA ILE A 145 6.13 13.00 -5.37
C ILE A 145 7.15 14.02 -5.90
N GLY A 146 8.36 14.08 -5.33
CA GLY A 146 9.38 15.09 -5.68
C GLY A 146 10.29 14.72 -6.87
N GLY A 147 9.99 13.63 -7.59
CA GLY A 147 10.72 13.19 -8.77
C GLY A 147 10.00 13.48 -10.10
N GLY A 148 8.86 14.17 -10.05
CA GLY A 148 8.13 14.70 -11.22
C GLY A 148 8.66 16.06 -11.66
#